data_AF-A0A662IL38-F1
#
_entry.id   AF-A0A662IL38-F1
#
_cell.length_a   1.000
_cell.length_b   1.000
_cell.length_c   1.000
_cell.angle_alpha   90.00
_cell.angle_beta   90.00
_cell.angle_gamma   90.00
#
_symmetry.space_group_name_H-M   'P 1'
#
loop_
_entity.id
_entity.type
_entity.pdbx_description
1 polymer ?
#
loop_
_entity_poly.entity_id
_entity_poly.type
_entity_poly.pdbx_seq_one_letter_code
_entity_poly.pdbx_strand_id
1 'polypeptide(L)'
;IPVNAKSAHERGVLLLGCEVGDNGSDLPKLRFIGLTIYKEYGAETLLSVLDHVSALIVRRVLEQLSREGIINDKYTIGITGRAGITGLKPQLILKHIDELGLFRGEVDRRVVFVEDGLALGANVMARCMHSLGTPHNPLGGNRGMQCILSLRVNLQKAMKAHAQK
;
A
#
# COMPACT_ATOMS: atom_id res chain seq x y z
N ILE A 1 14.28 -7.10 -2.94
CA ILE A 1 13.86 -7.09 -4.37
C ILE A 1 14.28 -5.74 -4.92
N PRO A 2 15.26 -5.67 -5.84
CA PRO A 2 15.64 -4.40 -6.46
C PRO A 2 14.46 -3.86 -7.28
N VAL A 3 14.14 -2.58 -7.11
CA VAL A 3 13.07 -1.90 -7.85
C VAL A 3 13.68 -1.22 -9.07
N ASN A 4 13.12 -1.46 -10.26
CA ASN A 4 13.58 -0.83 -11.50
C ASN A 4 12.84 0.49 -11.71
N ALA A 5 13.50 1.61 -11.41
CA ALA A 5 12.92 2.94 -11.52
C ALA A 5 12.48 3.31 -12.95
N LYS A 6 13.26 2.90 -13.97
CA LYS A 6 12.93 3.16 -15.38
C LYS A 6 11.61 2.48 -15.76
N SER A 7 11.49 1.18 -15.46
CA SER A 7 10.28 0.41 -15.73
C SER A 7 9.05 0.96 -14.98
N ALA A 8 9.24 1.42 -13.74
CA ALA A 8 8.17 2.04 -12.97
C ALA A 8 7.68 3.35 -13.62
N HIS A 9 8.61 4.22 -14.02
CA HIS A 9 8.30 5.46 -14.71
C HIS A 9 7.57 5.23 -16.04
N GLU A 10 8.07 4.30 -16.86
CA GLU A 10 7.44 3.91 -18.14
C GLU A 10 6.01 3.36 -17.96
N ARG A 11 5.69 2.81 -16.77
CA ARG A 11 4.37 2.26 -16.42
C ARG A 11 3.49 3.24 -15.65
N GLY A 12 3.91 4.50 -15.47
CA GLY A 12 3.17 5.49 -14.69
C GLY A 12 3.08 5.16 -13.20
N VAL A 13 4.00 4.34 -12.68
CA VAL A 13 4.08 4.00 -11.26
C VAL A 13 5.00 5.00 -10.57
N LEU A 14 4.43 5.76 -9.63
CA LEU A 14 5.22 6.62 -8.75
C LEU A 14 5.99 5.75 -7.75
N LEU A 15 7.31 5.95 -7.69
CA LEU A 15 8.15 5.36 -6.66
C LEU A 15 8.55 6.43 -5.65
N LEU A 16 8.31 6.13 -4.38
CA LEU A 16 8.77 6.93 -3.26
C LEU A 16 9.76 6.10 -2.44
N GLY A 17 10.98 6.61 -2.31
CA GLY A 17 12.02 6.02 -1.49
C GLY A 17 12.12 6.73 -0.15
N CYS A 18 12.40 5.97 0.91
CA CYS A 18 12.89 6.51 2.18
C CYS A 18 14.38 6.19 2.27
N GLU A 19 15.20 7.22 2.42
CA GLU A 19 16.65 7.10 2.42
C GLU A 19 17.26 7.49 3.78
N VAL A 20 18.50 7.04 4.02
CA VAL A 20 19.28 7.34 5.23
C VAL A 20 20.52 8.13 4.83
N GLY A 21 20.43 9.46 4.88
CA GLY A 21 21.47 10.36 4.37
C GLY A 21 21.38 10.52 2.86
N ASP A 22 22.53 10.50 2.17
CA ASP A 22 22.64 10.47 0.71
C ASP A 22 23.23 9.12 0.29
N ASN A 23 22.45 8.31 -0.46
CA ASN A 23 22.81 6.95 -0.85
C ASN A 23 23.27 6.06 0.32
N GLY A 24 22.61 6.19 1.48
CA GLY A 24 22.93 5.41 2.68
C GLY A 24 24.14 5.92 3.48
N SER A 25 24.65 7.12 3.22
CA SER A 25 25.81 7.69 3.91
C SER A 25 25.69 7.68 5.44
N ASP A 26 24.47 7.76 5.96
CA ASP A 26 24.19 7.85 7.41
C ASP A 26 23.85 6.49 8.05
N LEU A 27 23.96 5.38 7.32
CA LEU A 27 23.80 4.03 7.88
C LEU A 27 24.71 3.76 9.11
N PRO A 28 25.97 4.23 9.18
CA PRO A 28 26.78 4.08 10.37
C PRO A 28 26.18 4.77 11.60
N LYS A 29 25.61 5.97 11.42
CA LYS A 29 24.95 6.73 12.50
C LYS A 29 23.69 5.99 12.96
N LEU A 30 22.87 5.51 12.02
CA LEU A 30 21.67 4.74 12.33
C LEU A 30 22.00 3.45 13.11
N ARG A 31 23.07 2.75 12.71
CA ARG A 31 23.57 1.57 13.43
C ARG A 31 24.01 1.91 14.84
N PHE A 32 24.72 3.04 15.03
CA PHE A 32 25.14 3.48 16.35
C PHE A 32 23.94 3.76 17.27
N ILE A 33 22.91 4.46 16.77
CA ILE A 33 21.66 4.70 17.52
C ILE A 33 21.02 3.38 17.95
N GLY A 34 20.87 2.43 17.03
CA GLY A 34 20.31 1.11 17.35
C GLY A 34 21.14 0.33 18.38
N LEU A 35 22.47 0.42 18.28
CA LEU A 35 23.38 -0.22 19.24
C LEU A 35 23.26 0.41 20.63
N THR A 36 23.16 1.74 20.72
CA THR A 36 22.96 2.44 21.99
C THR A 36 21.67 2.00 22.64
N ILE A 37 20.55 1.98 21.90
CA ILE A 37 19.25 1.55 22.44
C ILE A 37 19.33 0.11 22.94
N TYR A 38 19.94 -0.78 22.17
CA TYR A 38 20.10 -2.18 22.55
C TYR A 38 20.93 -2.35 23.82
N LYS A 39 22.06 -1.65 23.94
CA LYS A 39 22.97 -1.77 25.08
C LYS A 39 22.40 -1.17 26.36
N GLU A 40 21.69 -0.04 26.26
CA GLU A 40 21.19 0.69 27.42
C GLU A 40 19.81 0.21 27.88
N TYR A 41 18.94 -0.18 26.95
CA TYR A 41 17.52 -0.48 27.24
C TYR A 41 17.08 -1.87 26.78
N GLY A 42 17.97 -2.66 26.18
CA GLY A 42 17.71 -4.05 25.78
C GLY A 42 16.98 -4.22 24.45
N ALA A 43 16.80 -5.48 24.07
CA ALA A 43 16.24 -5.88 22.79
C ALA A 43 14.75 -5.51 22.64
N GLU A 44 13.96 -5.65 23.70
CA GLU A 44 12.51 -5.38 23.67
C GLU A 44 12.22 -3.91 23.40
N THR A 45 13.00 -3.02 24.03
CA THR A 45 12.93 -1.57 23.78
C THR A 45 13.30 -1.25 22.34
N LEU A 46 14.37 -1.86 21.81
CA LEU A 46 14.76 -1.68 20.40
C LEU A 46 13.64 -2.10 19.45
N LEU A 47 13.02 -3.27 19.66
CA LEU A 47 11.91 -3.75 18.83
C LEU A 47 10.71 -2.80 18.88
N SER A 48 10.39 -2.28 20.06
CA SER A 48 9.30 -1.29 20.24
C SER A 48 9.61 0.01 19.50
N VAL A 49 10.85 0.51 19.58
CA VAL A 49 11.29 1.69 18.82
C VAL A 49 11.17 1.45 17.31
N LEU A 50 11.55 0.27 16.81
CA LEU A 50 11.43 -0.08 15.39
C LEU A 50 9.96 -0.08 14.92
N ASP A 51 9.03 -0.53 15.77
CA ASP A 51 7.60 -0.50 15.48
C ASP A 51 7.11 0.95 15.32
N HIS A 52 7.48 1.84 16.25
CA HIS A 52 7.16 3.26 16.18
C HIS A 52 7.77 3.96 14.96
N VAL A 53 9.06 3.75 14.70
CA VAL A 53 9.75 4.37 13.56
C VAL A 53 9.12 3.93 12.24
N SER A 54 8.77 2.64 12.11
CA SER A 54 8.11 2.12 10.91
C SER A 54 6.73 2.77 10.69
N ALA A 55 5.95 2.96 11.74
CA ALA A 55 4.67 3.64 11.66
C ALA A 55 4.82 5.14 11.30
N LEU A 56 5.85 5.80 11.81
CA LEU A 56 6.18 7.20 11.47
C LEU A 56 6.62 7.36 10.01
N ILE A 57 7.36 6.39 9.46
CA ILE A 57 7.71 6.39 8.03
C ILE A 57 6.43 6.37 7.18
N VAL A 58 5.48 5.48 7.48
CA VAL A 58 4.19 5.42 6.78
C VAL A 58 3.45 6.75 6.87
N ARG A 59 3.36 7.33 8.08
CA ARG A 59 2.73 8.64 8.30
C ARG A 59 3.35 9.72 7.39
N ARG A 60 4.68 9.85 7.38
CA ARG A 60 5.39 10.85 6.57
C ARG A 60 5.16 10.67 5.07
N VAL A 61 5.16 9.42 4.60
CA VAL A 61 4.86 9.12 3.19
C VAL A 61 3.45 9.58 2.82
N LEU A 62 2.46 9.29 3.68
CA LEU A 62 1.07 9.69 3.44
C LEU A 62 0.88 11.21 3.53
N GLU A 63 1.55 11.89 4.47
CA GLU A 63 1.56 13.35 4.54
C GLU A 63 2.08 13.98 3.25
N GLN A 64 3.19 13.45 2.72
CA GLN A 64 3.78 13.95 1.47
C GLN A 64 2.86 13.70 0.27
N LEU A 65 2.35 12.48 0.13
CA LEU A 65 1.41 12.11 -0.93
C LEU A 65 0.13 12.95 -0.91
N SER A 66 -0.38 13.26 0.29
CA SER A 66 -1.56 14.10 0.47
C SER A 66 -1.28 15.55 0.08
N ARG A 67 -0.14 16.11 0.51
CA ARG A 67 0.30 17.47 0.14
C ARG A 67 0.46 17.65 -1.37
N GLU A 68 0.98 16.65 -2.05
CA GLU A 68 1.16 16.65 -3.50
C GLU A 68 -0.14 16.33 -4.27
N GLY A 69 -1.25 16.06 -3.57
CA GLY A 69 -2.56 15.78 -4.18
C GLY A 69 -2.64 14.41 -4.88
N ILE A 70 -1.71 13.50 -4.60
CA ILE A 70 -1.62 12.17 -5.23
C ILE A 70 -2.66 11.21 -4.65
N ILE A 71 -3.01 11.38 -3.38
CA ILE A 71 -4.02 10.58 -2.68
C ILE A 71 -5.16 11.47 -2.16
N ASN A 72 -6.34 10.88 -1.99
CA ASN A 72 -7.49 11.54 -1.38
C ASN A 72 -8.36 10.55 -0.58
N ASP A 73 -9.45 11.06 0.00
CA ASP A 73 -10.38 10.34 0.86
C ASP A 73 -11.16 9.20 0.17
N LYS A 74 -10.96 8.97 -1.13
CA LYS A 74 -11.52 7.84 -1.91
C LYS A 74 -10.55 6.65 -2.02
N TYR A 75 -9.28 6.82 -1.66
CA TYR A 75 -8.25 5.79 -1.80
C TYR A 75 -8.34 4.72 -0.70
N THR A 76 -7.81 3.53 -0.96
CA THR A 76 -7.60 2.48 0.04
C THR A 76 -6.10 2.23 0.13
N ILE A 77 -5.57 2.02 1.33
CA ILE A 77 -4.14 1.81 1.55
C ILE A 77 -3.89 0.32 1.76
N GLY A 78 -3.00 -0.24 0.94
CA GLY A 78 -2.49 -1.60 1.13
C GLY A 78 -1.09 -1.54 1.74
N ILE A 79 -0.87 -2.23 2.86
CA ILE A 79 0.43 -2.34 3.52
C ILE A 79 0.87 -3.78 3.45
N THR A 80 2.04 -4.00 2.86
CA THR A 80 2.56 -5.35 2.61
C THR A 80 3.96 -5.55 3.16
N GLY A 81 4.27 -6.80 3.47
CA GLY A 81 5.59 -7.23 3.90
C GLY A 81 5.81 -7.06 5.39
N ARG A 82 6.71 -7.90 5.93
CA ARG A 82 6.96 -8.01 7.38
C ARG A 82 7.30 -6.67 8.05
N ALA A 83 7.95 -5.77 7.33
CA ALA A 83 8.32 -4.45 7.85
C ALA A 83 7.12 -3.57 8.22
N GLY A 84 5.94 -3.78 7.63
CA GLY A 84 4.73 -2.99 7.91
C GLY A 84 3.65 -3.74 8.69
N ILE A 85 3.67 -5.08 8.70
CA ILE A 85 2.52 -5.90 9.18
C ILE A 85 2.78 -6.66 10.49
N THR A 86 4.00 -6.63 11.02
CA THR A 86 4.39 -7.40 12.22
C THR A 86 4.51 -6.52 13.46
N GLY A 87 4.42 -7.11 14.66
CA GLY A 87 4.51 -6.38 15.92
C GLY A 87 3.31 -5.47 16.14
N LEU A 88 3.51 -4.33 16.81
CA LEU A 88 2.48 -3.32 17.05
C LEU A 88 2.29 -2.35 15.87
N LYS A 89 3.06 -2.52 14.78
CA LYS A 89 3.03 -1.64 13.61
C LYS A 89 1.63 -1.45 13.03
N PRO A 90 0.80 -2.49 12.81
CA PRO A 90 -0.54 -2.27 12.24
C PRO A 90 -1.39 -1.31 13.07
N GLN A 91 -1.36 -1.45 14.40
CA GLN A 91 -2.12 -0.60 15.32
C GLN A 91 -1.61 0.84 15.30
N LEU A 92 -0.28 1.03 15.37
CA LEU A 92 0.35 2.34 15.33
C LEU A 92 0.11 3.05 13.99
N ILE A 93 0.15 2.31 12.88
CA ILE A 93 -0.11 2.84 11.55
C ILE A 93 -1.57 3.28 11.43
N LEU A 94 -2.53 2.46 11.86
CA LEU A 94 -3.95 2.83 11.86
C LEU A 94 -4.18 4.11 12.67
N LYS A 95 -3.57 4.21 13.87
CA LYS A 95 -3.62 5.41 14.71
C LYS A 95 -3.10 6.64 13.96
N HIS A 96 -1.94 6.55 13.31
CA HIS A 96 -1.41 7.69 12.56
C HIS A 96 -2.26 8.08 11.35
N ILE A 97 -2.84 7.11 10.64
CA ILE A 97 -3.72 7.41 9.50
C ILE A 97 -5.00 8.11 9.97
N ASP A 98 -5.54 7.70 11.12
CA ASP A 98 -6.69 8.34 11.76
C ASP A 98 -6.36 9.77 12.20
N GLU A 99 -5.22 9.97 12.87
CA GLU A 99 -4.72 11.30 13.27
C GLU A 99 -4.50 12.24 12.08
N LEU A 100 -4.15 11.72 10.90
CA LEU A 100 -4.01 12.50 9.68
C LEU A 100 -5.35 12.97 9.09
N GLY A 101 -6.48 12.40 9.54
CA GLY A 101 -7.81 12.76 9.03
C GLY A 101 -7.99 12.46 7.54
N LEU A 102 -7.24 11.48 7.00
CA LEU A 102 -7.24 11.18 5.56
C LEU A 102 -8.59 10.60 5.08
N PHE A 103 -9.29 9.90 5.96
CA PHE A 103 -10.56 9.23 5.64
C PHE A 103 -11.69 9.73 6.52
N ARG A 104 -12.90 9.74 5.94
CA ARG A 104 -14.14 9.93 6.71
C ARG A 104 -14.58 8.57 7.26
N GLY A 105 -14.73 8.46 8.58
CA GLY A 105 -15.20 7.27 9.27
C GLY A 105 -14.11 6.25 9.61
N GLU A 106 -14.50 4.99 9.77
CA GLU A 106 -13.65 3.88 10.25
C GLU A 106 -12.43 3.61 9.34
N VAL A 107 -11.24 3.93 9.83
CA VAL A 107 -9.94 3.81 9.13
C VAL A 107 -9.53 2.36 8.89
N ASP A 108 -9.81 1.47 9.83
CA ASP A 108 -9.54 0.03 9.73
C ASP A 108 -10.23 -0.60 8.51
N ARG A 109 -11.38 -0.05 8.08
CA ARG A 109 -11.99 -0.50 6.84
C ARG A 109 -11.26 -0.01 5.59
N ARG A 110 -10.44 1.03 5.67
CA ARG A 110 -9.74 1.70 4.54
C ARG A 110 -8.29 1.26 4.36
N VAL A 111 -7.77 0.48 5.31
CA VAL A 111 -6.39 0.01 5.31
C VAL A 111 -6.39 -1.51 5.37
N VAL A 112 -5.62 -2.15 4.49
CA VAL A 112 -5.50 -3.61 4.44
C VAL A 112 -4.04 -3.99 4.65
N PHE A 113 -3.80 -4.84 5.64
CA PHE A 113 -2.48 -5.44 5.90
C PHE A 113 -2.44 -6.83 5.26
N VAL A 114 -1.44 -7.06 4.41
CA VAL A 114 -1.30 -8.33 3.67
C VAL A 114 0.13 -8.84 3.76
N GLU A 115 0.31 -10.16 3.81
CA GLU A 115 1.66 -10.76 3.88
C GLU A 115 2.45 -10.52 2.60
N ASP A 116 1.83 -10.81 1.45
CA ASP A 116 2.42 -10.62 0.14
C ASP A 116 1.43 -9.96 -0.83
N GLY A 117 1.49 -8.63 -0.87
CA GLY A 117 0.70 -7.80 -1.79
C GLY A 117 1.11 -7.97 -3.24
N LEU A 118 2.32 -8.44 -3.53
CA LEU A 118 2.74 -8.71 -4.91
C LEU A 118 2.14 -10.02 -5.40
N ALA A 119 2.21 -11.10 -4.61
CA ALA A 119 1.57 -12.37 -4.96
C ALA A 119 0.04 -12.27 -4.94
N LEU A 120 -0.54 -11.56 -3.97
CA LEU A 120 -1.98 -11.31 -3.94
C LEU A 120 -2.41 -10.42 -5.11
N GLY A 121 -1.66 -9.36 -5.38
CA GLY A 121 -1.87 -8.48 -6.52
C GLY A 121 -1.75 -9.23 -7.85
N ALA A 122 -0.74 -10.09 -8.00
CA ALA A 122 -0.55 -10.95 -9.16
C ALA A 122 -1.66 -12.00 -9.27
N ASN A 123 -2.18 -12.56 -8.18
CA ASN A 123 -3.31 -13.48 -8.18
C ASN A 123 -4.60 -12.76 -8.62
N VAL A 124 -4.89 -11.58 -8.06
CA VAL A 124 -6.01 -10.73 -8.47
C VAL A 124 -5.86 -10.36 -9.96
N MET A 125 -4.68 -9.94 -10.38
CA MET A 125 -4.34 -9.61 -11.77
C MET A 125 -4.43 -10.82 -12.73
N ALA A 126 -3.97 -12.01 -12.34
CA ALA A 126 -4.01 -13.21 -13.15
C ALA A 126 -5.44 -13.72 -13.32
N ARG A 127 -6.23 -13.68 -12.23
CA ARG A 127 -7.67 -13.87 -12.28
C ARG A 127 -8.23 -12.89 -13.30
N CYS A 128 -7.84 -11.63 -13.23
CA CYS A 128 -8.33 -10.55 -14.08
C CYS A 128 -7.91 -10.55 -15.55
N MET A 129 -6.72 -11.05 -15.87
CA MET A 129 -6.18 -11.16 -17.23
C MET A 129 -6.80 -12.33 -18.00
N HIS A 130 -7.44 -13.28 -17.31
CA HIS A 130 -8.42 -14.21 -17.88
C HIS A 130 -9.75 -13.53 -18.26
N SER A 131 -9.75 -12.20 -18.48
CA SER A 131 -10.93 -11.40 -18.72
C SER A 131 -11.78 -11.29 -17.42
N LEU A 132 -11.36 -10.51 -16.43
CA LEU A 132 -12.24 -10.01 -15.34
C LEU A 132 -12.36 -8.50 -15.32
N GLY A 133 -11.52 -7.71 -15.97
CA GLY A 133 -11.72 -6.26 -16.07
C GLY A 133 -12.53 -5.86 -17.29
N THR A 134 -13.52 -4.96 -17.15
CA THR A 134 -14.05 -3.88 -18.07
C THR A 134 -15.42 -3.36 -17.55
N PRO A 135 -16.07 -2.26 -18.03
CA PRO A 135 -15.76 -1.35 -19.16
C PRO A 135 -15.53 0.17 -18.91
N HIS A 136 -15.51 0.71 -17.68
CA HIS A 136 -15.15 2.15 -17.52
C HIS A 136 -14.11 2.53 -16.44
N ASN A 137 -13.50 1.60 -15.71
CA ASN A 137 -12.06 1.27 -15.87
C ASN A 137 -11.61 0.25 -14.79
N PRO A 138 -10.76 -0.73 -15.13
CA PRO A 138 -10.34 -1.81 -14.25
C PRO A 138 -8.95 -1.50 -13.62
N LEU A 139 -8.35 -2.21 -12.65
CA LEU A 139 -8.74 -3.37 -11.84
C LEU A 139 -7.86 -3.45 -10.57
N GLY A 140 -8.45 -3.17 -9.42
CA GLY A 140 -8.30 -3.86 -8.14
C GLY A 140 -9.69 -4.06 -7.50
N GLY A 141 -10.73 -3.94 -8.34
CA GLY A 141 -12.06 -3.47 -7.95
C GLY A 141 -12.09 -1.96 -7.67
N ASN A 142 -13.27 -1.34 -7.70
CA ASN A 142 -13.53 -0.15 -6.90
C ASN A 142 -14.25 -0.61 -5.64
N ARG A 143 -13.90 -0.02 -4.50
CA ARG A 143 -14.57 -0.30 -3.24
C ARG A 143 -16.08 -0.06 -3.39
N GLY A 144 -16.89 -1.04 -2.96
CA GLY A 144 -18.35 -0.96 -3.03
C GLY A 144 -18.96 -1.34 -4.39
N MET A 145 -18.16 -1.64 -5.42
CA MET A 145 -18.68 -2.16 -6.68
C MET A 145 -18.76 -3.69 -6.68
N GLN A 146 -19.64 -4.22 -7.52
CA GLN A 146 -19.73 -5.66 -7.80
C GLN A 146 -18.49 -6.15 -8.58
N CYS A 147 -18.26 -7.47 -8.52
CA CYS A 147 -17.19 -8.12 -9.27
C CYS A 147 -17.28 -7.75 -10.75
N ILE A 148 -16.16 -7.27 -11.27
CA ILE A 148 -16.07 -6.73 -12.62
C ILE A 148 -16.24 -7.80 -13.71
N LEU A 149 -15.98 -9.08 -13.42
CA LEU A 149 -16.34 -10.18 -14.31
C LEU A 149 -17.85 -10.24 -14.55
N SER A 150 -18.67 -10.12 -13.50
CA SER A 150 -20.13 -10.23 -13.60
C SER A 150 -20.73 -9.16 -14.51
N LEU A 151 -20.23 -7.92 -14.42
CA LEU A 151 -20.68 -6.81 -15.26
C LEU A 151 -20.44 -7.08 -16.75
N ARG A 152 -19.33 -7.73 -17.08
CA ARG A 152 -18.94 -8.04 -18.46
C ARG A 152 -19.77 -9.14 -19.07
N VAL A 153 -20.05 -10.19 -18.29
CA VAL A 153 -20.92 -11.28 -18.73
C VAL A 153 -22.30 -10.74 -19.12
N ASN A 154 -22.84 -9.78 -18.35
CA ASN A 154 -24.11 -9.14 -18.66
C ASN A 154 -24.03 -8.27 -19.93
N LEU A 155 -22.96 -7.49 -20.09
CA LEU A 155 -22.76 -6.68 -21.29
C LEU A 155 -22.70 -7.55 -22.56
N GLN A 156 -21.96 -8.66 -22.50
CA GLN A 156 -21.84 -9.60 -23.62
C GLN A 156 -23.18 -10.25 -23.99
N LYS A 157 -24.03 -10.61 -23.01
CA LYS A 157 -25.39 -11.12 -23.27
C LYS A 157 -26.26 -10.08 -23.98
N ALA A 158 -26.21 -8.83 -23.51
CA ALA A 158 -26.97 -7.74 -24.10
C ALA A 158 -26.55 -7.46 -25.56
N MET A 159 -25.24 -7.47 -25.84
CA MET A 159 -24.71 -7.28 -27.20
C MET A 159 -25.15 -8.40 -28.15
N LYS A 160 -25.17 -9.66 -27.69
CA LYS A 160 -25.61 -10.79 -28.51
C LYS A 160 -27.10 -10.73 -28.88
N ALA A 161 -27.96 -10.31 -27.96
CA ALA A 161 -29.40 -10.15 -28.23
C ALA A 161 -29.69 -9.03 -29.24
N HIS A 162 -28.86 -7.98 -29.25
CA HIS A 162 -28.99 -6.85 -30.15
C HIS A 162 -28.52 -7.15 -31.58
N ALA A 163 -27.61 -8.13 -31.75
CA ALA A 163 -27.08 -8.57 -33.04
C ALA A 163 -27.96 -9.62 -33.76
N GLN A 164 -29.03 -10.10 -33.11
CA GLN A 164 -29.96 -11.11 -33.64
C GLN A 164 -31.32 -10.54 -34.06
N LYS A 165 -31.50 -9.21 -33.99
CA LYS A 165 -32.63 -8.44 -34.55
C LYS A 165 -32.17 -7.74 -35.82
#